data_AF-A0A353FMD6-F1
#
_entry.id   AF-A0A353FMD6-F1
#
_cell.length_a   1.000
_cell.length_b   1.000
_cell.length_c   1.000
_cell.angle_alpha   90.00
_cell.angle_beta   90.00
_cell.angle_gamma   90.00
#
_symmetry.space_group_name_H-M   'P 1'
#
loop_
_entity.id
_entity.type
_entity.pdbx_description
1 polymer ?
#
loop_
_entity_poly.entity_id
_entity_poly.type
_entity_poly.pdbx_seq_one_letter_code
_entity_poly.pdbx_strand_id
1 'polypeptide(L)'
;NFLDEACLWLGLPLPTKCRIHLVASRENLAKALGNEAPTWAAAVTRVGADEIWLATEVAGGINRLRVTLRHEVVHLVMGALGEEVHRRLPAWFREGCAEQFAGDVYLGGLGVSLPWRSFTGGLSPLSDFRDGFGREADHAAEGYSLGYAMVERLVRIYGEDVVAKILSRIAGGDTLDQALLALTGLSVVTHEQALRADLASIPSLAGEAGPGFLTFIFLVLGLCSPLLFWLRAKKRKRFEKAWAAEISPERGKESEMAEEELGDALDAWIQREEDEGR
;
A
#
# COMPACT_ATOMS: atom_id res chain seq x y z
N ASN A 1 -25.49 -15.54 -13.02
CA ASN A 1 -24.48 -16.55 -13.42
C ASN A 1 -23.16 -15.80 -13.53
N PHE A 2 -22.05 -16.36 -13.04
CA PHE A 2 -20.74 -15.67 -13.02
C PHE A 2 -20.28 -15.21 -14.41
N LEU A 3 -20.68 -15.94 -15.47
CA LEU A 3 -20.37 -15.54 -16.84
C LEU A 3 -21.10 -14.25 -17.25
N ASP A 4 -22.39 -14.13 -16.93
CA ASP A 4 -23.17 -12.92 -17.22
C ASP A 4 -22.64 -11.72 -16.41
N GLU A 5 -22.27 -11.96 -15.15
CA GLU A 5 -21.63 -10.95 -14.30
C GLU A 5 -20.31 -10.46 -14.91
N ALA A 6 -19.46 -11.36 -15.40
CA ALA A 6 -18.20 -11.00 -16.04
C ALA A 6 -18.41 -10.23 -17.34
N CYS A 7 -19.36 -10.66 -18.18
CA CYS A 7 -19.71 -9.95 -19.42
C CYS A 7 -20.21 -8.54 -19.13
N LEU A 8 -21.07 -8.38 -18.12
CA LEU A 8 -21.58 -7.08 -17.71
C LEU A 8 -20.46 -6.17 -17.18
N TRP A 9 -19.60 -6.69 -16.31
CA TRP A 9 -18.51 -5.91 -15.71
C TRP A 9 -17.44 -5.51 -16.72
N LEU A 10 -17.11 -6.40 -17.65
CA LEU A 10 -16.12 -6.15 -18.71
C LEU A 10 -16.71 -5.40 -19.91
N GLY A 11 -18.04 -5.28 -20.02
CA GLY A 11 -18.71 -4.68 -21.17
C GLY A 11 -18.47 -5.45 -22.48
N LEU A 12 -18.28 -6.77 -22.39
CA LEU A 12 -17.96 -7.64 -23.51
C LEU A 12 -19.09 -8.66 -23.75
N PRO A 13 -19.29 -9.12 -24.99
CA PRO A 13 -20.37 -10.06 -25.30
C PRO A 13 -20.13 -11.45 -24.70
N LEU A 14 -21.22 -12.20 -24.54
CA LEU A 14 -21.16 -13.59 -24.09
C LEU A 14 -20.36 -14.46 -25.07
N PRO A 15 -19.42 -15.29 -24.58
CA PRO A 15 -18.76 -16.30 -25.40
C PRO A 15 -19.78 -17.26 -26.00
N THR A 16 -19.60 -17.63 -27.28
CA THR A 16 -20.54 -18.52 -27.99
C THR A 16 -20.45 -19.97 -27.53
N LYS A 17 -19.28 -20.40 -27.08
CA LYS A 17 -19.00 -21.73 -26.54
C LYS A 17 -17.90 -21.63 -25.49
N CYS A 18 -17.89 -22.56 -24.55
CA CYS A 18 -16.76 -22.75 -23.65
C CYS A 18 -16.72 -24.23 -23.26
N ARG A 19 -15.52 -24.82 -23.22
CA ARG A 19 -15.29 -26.14 -22.64
C ARG A 19 -14.48 -26.03 -21.37
N ILE A 20 -14.99 -26.62 -20.29
CA ILE A 20 -14.30 -26.68 -19.00
C ILE A 20 -13.76 -28.10 -18.83
N HIS A 21 -12.45 -28.21 -18.69
CA HIS A 21 -11.72 -29.45 -18.48
C HIS A 21 -11.26 -29.53 -17.03
N LEU A 22 -11.71 -30.54 -16.30
CA LEU A 22 -11.28 -30.81 -14.93
C LEU A 22 -10.26 -31.95 -14.95
N VAL A 23 -9.05 -31.68 -14.46
CA VAL A 23 -7.97 -32.65 -14.35
C VAL A 23 -7.60 -32.86 -12.89
N ALA A 24 -7.16 -34.06 -12.54
CA ALA A 24 -6.89 -34.41 -11.14
C ALA A 24 -5.80 -33.52 -10.52
N SER A 25 -4.70 -33.27 -11.25
CA SER A 25 -3.50 -32.61 -10.73
C SER A 25 -2.91 -31.54 -11.65
N ARG A 26 -2.05 -30.67 -11.10
CA ARG A 26 -1.25 -29.70 -11.87
C ARG A 26 -0.32 -30.38 -12.86
N GLU A 27 0.17 -31.57 -12.53
CA GLU A 27 0.98 -32.37 -13.45
C GLU A 27 0.15 -32.81 -14.67
N ASN A 28 -1.10 -33.25 -14.45
CA ASN A 28 -2.01 -33.59 -15.54
C ASN A 28 -2.40 -32.36 -16.36
N LEU A 29 -2.57 -31.20 -15.72
CA LEU A 29 -2.79 -29.91 -16.37
C LEU A 29 -1.61 -29.56 -17.30
N ALA A 30 -0.40 -29.59 -16.77
CA ALA A 30 0.81 -29.30 -17.54
C ALA A 30 0.95 -30.27 -18.72
N LYS A 31 0.78 -31.58 -18.51
CA LYS A 31 0.82 -32.59 -19.58
C LYS A 31 -0.23 -32.34 -20.66
N ALA A 32 -1.47 -32.03 -20.28
CA ALA A 32 -2.54 -31.74 -21.22
C ALA A 32 -2.27 -30.49 -22.07
N LEU A 33 -1.51 -29.53 -21.53
CA LEU A 33 -1.14 -28.27 -22.16
C LEU A 33 0.29 -28.28 -22.74
N GLY A 34 0.89 -29.45 -22.96
CA GLY A 34 2.22 -29.55 -23.59
C GLY A 34 3.39 -29.03 -22.75
N ASN A 35 3.23 -28.96 -21.42
CA ASN A 35 4.17 -28.41 -20.44
C ASN A 35 4.44 -26.90 -20.58
N GLU A 36 3.54 -26.17 -21.23
CA GLU A 36 3.64 -24.70 -21.36
C GLU A 36 3.10 -23.97 -20.12
N ALA A 37 2.23 -24.62 -19.34
CA ALA A 37 1.65 -24.05 -18.14
C ALA A 37 2.70 -23.91 -17.01
N PRO A 38 2.72 -22.79 -16.27
CA PRO A 38 3.57 -22.66 -15.08
C PRO A 38 3.27 -23.76 -14.06
N THR A 39 4.31 -24.26 -13.39
CA THR A 39 4.19 -25.35 -12.41
C THR A 39 3.33 -25.00 -11.19
N TRP A 40 3.14 -23.71 -10.93
CA TRP A 40 2.30 -23.19 -9.84
C TRP A 40 0.85 -22.95 -10.27
N ALA A 41 0.55 -22.93 -11.58
CA ALA A 41 -0.79 -22.62 -12.07
C ALA A 41 -1.81 -23.68 -11.63
N ALA A 42 -2.93 -23.24 -11.06
CA ALA A 42 -4.04 -24.13 -10.68
C ALA A 42 -5.05 -24.28 -11.82
N ALA A 43 -5.10 -23.29 -12.71
CA ALA A 43 -5.95 -23.25 -13.87
C ALA A 43 -5.31 -22.42 -14.98
N VAL A 44 -5.77 -22.64 -16.21
CA VAL A 44 -5.35 -21.90 -17.40
C VAL A 44 -6.53 -21.78 -18.35
N THR A 45 -6.76 -20.56 -18.85
CA THR A 45 -7.70 -20.30 -19.94
C THR A 45 -6.95 -20.19 -21.28
N ARG A 46 -7.31 -21.04 -22.24
CA ARG A 46 -6.87 -20.95 -23.63
C ARG A 46 -7.88 -20.12 -24.42
N VAL A 47 -7.64 -18.82 -24.44
CA VAL A 47 -8.55 -17.84 -25.05
C VAL A 47 -8.87 -18.15 -26.52
N GLY A 48 -7.89 -18.50 -27.35
CA GLY A 48 -8.14 -18.85 -28.76
C GLY A 48 -8.88 -20.19 -29.00
N ALA A 49 -9.01 -21.03 -27.98
CA ALA A 49 -9.68 -22.33 -28.05
C ALA A 49 -11.02 -22.38 -27.29
N ASP A 50 -11.38 -21.30 -26.58
CA ASP A 50 -12.52 -21.23 -25.66
C ASP A 50 -12.52 -22.33 -24.58
N GLU A 51 -11.33 -22.66 -24.06
CA GLU A 51 -11.14 -23.75 -23.10
C GLU A 51 -10.61 -23.24 -21.76
N ILE A 52 -11.22 -23.72 -20.68
CA ILE A 52 -10.72 -23.52 -19.31
C ILE A 52 -10.26 -24.88 -18.79
N TRP A 53 -9.01 -24.96 -18.33
CA TRP A 53 -8.45 -26.17 -17.74
C TRP A 53 -8.17 -25.94 -16.25
N LEU A 54 -8.67 -26.81 -15.37
CA LEU A 54 -8.56 -26.66 -13.91
C LEU A 54 -8.02 -27.94 -13.25
N ALA A 55 -7.00 -27.79 -12.41
CA ALA A 55 -6.47 -28.84 -11.55
C ALA A 55 -7.24 -28.92 -10.23
N THR A 56 -8.03 -29.98 -10.04
CA THR A 56 -8.95 -30.09 -8.89
C THR A 56 -8.25 -30.31 -7.55
N GLU A 57 -7.04 -30.89 -7.52
CA GLU A 57 -6.27 -31.05 -6.28
C GLU A 57 -5.98 -29.72 -5.57
N VAL A 58 -5.80 -28.64 -6.33
CA VAL A 58 -5.38 -27.34 -5.81
C VAL A 58 -6.56 -26.61 -5.18
N ALA A 59 -7.75 -26.86 -5.69
CA ALA A 59 -8.95 -26.21 -5.21
C ALA A 59 -9.19 -26.51 -3.73
N GLY A 60 -8.82 -27.67 -3.18
CA GLY A 60 -8.94 -27.95 -1.74
C GLY A 60 -10.35 -27.73 -1.14
N GLY A 61 -11.38 -27.59 -1.99
CA GLY A 61 -12.75 -27.21 -1.63
C GLY A 61 -13.49 -26.43 -2.73
N ILE A 62 -14.83 -26.43 -2.66
CA ILE A 62 -15.71 -25.82 -3.66
C ILE A 62 -15.57 -24.29 -3.74
N ASN A 63 -15.28 -23.63 -2.62
CA ASN A 63 -15.15 -22.16 -2.58
C ASN A 63 -13.94 -21.67 -3.38
N ARG A 64 -12.78 -22.29 -3.17
CA ARG A 64 -11.57 -21.97 -3.94
C ARG A 64 -11.75 -22.31 -5.42
N LEU A 65 -12.37 -23.45 -5.76
CA LEU A 65 -12.72 -23.76 -7.15
C LEU A 65 -13.59 -22.68 -7.78
N ARG A 66 -14.57 -22.16 -7.04
CA ARG A 66 -15.43 -21.06 -7.50
C ARG A 66 -14.64 -19.77 -7.74
N VAL A 67 -13.72 -19.40 -6.83
CA VAL A 67 -12.84 -18.23 -6.99
C VAL A 67 -11.94 -18.40 -8.22
N THR A 68 -11.30 -19.57 -8.37
CA THR A 68 -10.50 -19.90 -9.55
C THR A 68 -11.30 -19.79 -10.83
N LEU A 69 -12.51 -20.36 -10.87
CA LEU A 69 -13.34 -20.29 -12.06
C LEU A 69 -13.78 -18.86 -12.39
N ARG A 70 -14.09 -18.03 -11.38
CA ARG A 70 -14.41 -16.60 -11.59
C ARG A 70 -13.22 -15.86 -12.23
N HIS A 71 -12.00 -16.15 -11.78
CA HIS A 71 -10.78 -15.62 -12.37
C HIS A 71 -10.64 -16.04 -13.84
N GLU A 72 -10.71 -17.34 -14.14
CA GLU A 72 -10.56 -17.85 -15.52
C GLU A 72 -11.64 -17.35 -16.48
N VAL A 73 -12.86 -17.11 -15.99
CA VAL A 73 -13.96 -16.58 -16.80
C VAL A 73 -13.67 -15.17 -17.30
N VAL A 74 -12.91 -14.35 -16.57
CA VAL A 74 -12.49 -13.03 -17.06
C VAL A 74 -11.64 -13.17 -18.31
N HIS A 75 -10.65 -14.08 -18.29
CA HIS A 75 -9.79 -14.34 -19.45
C HIS A 75 -10.60 -14.85 -20.65
N LEU A 76 -11.56 -15.75 -20.40
CA LEU A 76 -12.47 -16.26 -21.44
C LEU A 76 -13.28 -15.11 -22.08
N VAL A 77 -13.91 -14.26 -21.27
CA VAL A 77 -14.73 -13.14 -21.76
C VAL A 77 -13.87 -12.11 -22.49
N MET A 78 -12.66 -11.82 -22.00
CA MET A 78 -11.69 -10.98 -22.70
C MET A 78 -11.27 -11.54 -24.07
N GLY A 79 -11.52 -12.82 -24.34
CA GLY A 79 -11.35 -13.41 -25.67
C GLY A 79 -12.21 -12.79 -26.76
N ALA A 80 -13.33 -12.17 -26.40
CA ALA A 80 -14.19 -11.46 -27.34
C ALA A 80 -13.51 -10.27 -28.02
N LEU A 81 -12.39 -9.77 -27.47
CA LEU A 81 -11.57 -8.74 -28.10
C LEU A 81 -10.83 -9.24 -29.35
N GLY A 82 -10.75 -10.56 -29.54
CA GLY A 82 -9.90 -11.20 -30.54
C GLY A 82 -8.49 -11.46 -30.00
N GLU A 83 -7.89 -12.56 -30.47
CA GLU A 83 -6.62 -13.10 -29.94
C GLU A 83 -5.47 -12.09 -30.00
N GLU A 84 -5.37 -11.31 -31.09
CA GLU A 84 -4.33 -10.31 -31.25
C GLU A 84 -4.47 -9.13 -30.27
N VAL A 85 -5.69 -8.65 -30.05
CA VAL A 85 -5.97 -7.55 -29.12
C VAL A 85 -5.72 -8.03 -27.68
N HIS A 86 -6.22 -9.22 -27.34
CA HIS A 86 -6.03 -9.83 -26.04
C HIS A 86 -4.54 -10.02 -25.70
N ARG A 87 -3.72 -10.49 -26.65
CA ARG A 87 -2.26 -10.63 -26.47
C ARG A 87 -1.54 -9.30 -26.30
N ARG A 88 -2.03 -8.22 -26.91
CA ARG A 88 -1.43 -6.87 -26.80
C ARG A 88 -1.70 -6.20 -25.45
N LEU A 89 -2.71 -6.65 -24.70
CA LEU A 89 -2.92 -6.19 -23.33
C LEU A 89 -1.71 -6.56 -22.46
N PRO A 90 -1.26 -5.67 -21.56
CA PRO A 90 -0.29 -6.05 -20.55
C PRO A 90 -0.81 -7.17 -19.64
N ALA A 91 0.05 -8.12 -19.29
CA ALA A 91 -0.30 -9.24 -18.41
C ALA A 91 -0.82 -8.74 -17.06
N TRP A 92 -0.16 -7.75 -16.44
CA TRP A 92 -0.62 -7.14 -15.19
C TRP A 92 -2.08 -6.64 -15.25
N PHE A 93 -2.53 -6.13 -16.40
CA PHE A 93 -3.89 -5.60 -16.55
C PHE A 93 -4.92 -6.73 -16.69
N ARG A 94 -4.60 -7.75 -17.50
CA ARG A 94 -5.47 -8.93 -17.65
C ARG A 94 -5.64 -9.65 -16.32
N GLU A 95 -4.53 -9.94 -15.66
CA GLU A 95 -4.52 -10.64 -14.36
C GLU A 95 -5.14 -9.78 -13.26
N GLY A 96 -4.86 -8.47 -13.25
CA GLY A 96 -5.49 -7.54 -12.31
C GLY A 96 -7.01 -7.49 -12.42
N CYS A 97 -7.56 -7.53 -13.65
CA CYS A 97 -9.00 -7.62 -13.86
C CYS A 97 -9.56 -8.95 -13.37
N ALA A 98 -8.84 -10.06 -13.61
CA ALA A 98 -9.24 -11.38 -13.17
C ALA A 98 -9.24 -11.51 -11.64
N GLU A 99 -8.22 -10.97 -10.96
CA GLU A 99 -8.15 -10.86 -9.50
C GLU A 99 -9.28 -9.98 -8.93
N GLN A 100 -9.52 -8.80 -9.54
CA GLN A 100 -10.56 -7.88 -9.09
C GLN A 100 -11.96 -8.50 -9.18
N PHE A 101 -12.26 -9.19 -10.29
CA PHE A 101 -13.55 -9.83 -10.48
C PHE A 101 -13.74 -11.09 -9.61
N ALA A 102 -12.66 -11.83 -9.36
CA ALA A 102 -12.70 -13.01 -8.50
C ALA A 102 -13.20 -12.65 -7.08
N GLY A 103 -12.90 -11.43 -6.60
CA GLY A 103 -13.46 -10.80 -5.40
C GLY A 103 -12.83 -11.27 -4.09
N ASP A 104 -12.36 -12.52 -4.05
CA ASP A 104 -11.33 -12.98 -3.13
C ASP A 104 -10.01 -13.02 -3.90
N VAL A 105 -8.93 -12.46 -3.35
CA VAL A 105 -7.60 -12.56 -3.96
C VAL A 105 -7.35 -14.05 -4.23
N TYR A 106 -7.32 -14.46 -5.50
CA TYR A 106 -7.16 -15.84 -5.93
C TYR A 106 -5.80 -16.38 -5.43
N LEU A 107 -4.86 -15.48 -5.15
CA LEU A 107 -3.58 -15.69 -4.51
C LEU A 107 -3.47 -15.19 -3.06
N GLY A 108 -4.59 -15.05 -2.33
CA GLY A 108 -4.73 -14.44 -1.00
C GLY A 108 -3.81 -14.99 0.10
N GLY A 109 -2.51 -14.74 -0.01
CA GLY A 109 -1.48 -15.33 0.82
C GLY A 109 -0.07 -15.37 0.23
N LEU A 110 0.19 -14.91 -1.00
CA LEU A 110 1.57 -14.61 -1.39
C LEU A 110 1.95 -13.32 -0.69
N GLY A 111 2.69 -13.43 0.41
CA GLY A 111 3.06 -12.38 1.37
C GLY A 111 3.96 -11.28 0.82
N VAL A 112 3.61 -10.71 -0.33
CA VAL A 112 4.25 -9.55 -0.91
C VAL A 112 3.62 -8.30 -0.31
N SER A 113 4.41 -7.63 0.51
CA SER A 113 4.08 -6.31 1.02
C SER A 113 4.28 -5.25 -0.06
N LEU A 114 3.22 -4.91 -0.80
CA LEU A 114 3.26 -3.79 -1.73
C LEU A 114 3.55 -2.44 -1.02
N PRO A 115 2.94 -2.13 0.14
CA PRO A 115 3.26 -0.91 0.88
C PRO A 115 4.74 -0.83 1.27
N TRP A 116 5.32 -1.89 1.84
CA TRP A 116 6.73 -1.91 2.22
C TRP A 116 7.67 -1.83 1.02
N ARG A 117 7.41 -2.57 -0.06
CA ARG A 117 8.21 -2.49 -1.29
C ARG A 117 8.14 -1.10 -1.92
N SER A 118 6.96 -0.47 -1.91
CA SER A 118 6.82 0.91 -2.39
C SER A 118 7.61 1.89 -1.52
N PHE A 119 7.49 1.77 -0.19
CA PHE A 119 8.19 2.63 0.78
C PHE A 119 9.72 2.50 0.71
N THR A 120 10.23 1.27 0.56
CA THR A 120 11.68 1.01 0.49
C THR A 120 12.26 1.21 -0.92
N GLY A 121 11.43 1.49 -1.93
CA GLY A 121 11.85 1.63 -3.32
C GLY A 121 12.14 0.30 -4.04
N GLY A 122 11.77 -0.84 -3.44
CA GLY A 122 11.95 -2.18 -3.99
C GLY A 122 10.81 -2.68 -4.88
N LEU A 123 9.80 -1.85 -5.18
CA LEU A 123 8.66 -2.23 -6.01
C LEU A 123 8.99 -2.12 -7.51
N SER A 124 8.89 -3.23 -8.24
CA SER A 124 9.08 -3.32 -9.69
C SER A 124 8.07 -2.46 -10.47
N PRO A 125 8.46 -1.84 -11.59
CA PRO A 125 7.53 -1.13 -12.45
C PRO A 125 6.53 -2.02 -13.15
N LEU A 126 5.34 -1.49 -13.46
CA LEU A 126 4.31 -2.24 -14.20
C LEU A 126 4.79 -2.71 -15.57
N SER A 127 5.78 -2.02 -16.15
CA SER A 127 6.43 -2.42 -17.40
C SER A 127 7.11 -3.79 -17.32
N ASP A 128 7.63 -4.17 -16.14
CA ASP A 128 8.28 -5.48 -15.95
C ASP A 128 7.26 -6.62 -16.07
N PHE A 129 6.00 -6.31 -15.76
CA PHE A 129 4.87 -7.24 -15.79
C PHE A 129 4.01 -7.11 -17.05
N ARG A 130 4.56 -6.53 -18.13
CA ARG A 130 3.85 -6.37 -19.40
C ARG A 130 3.67 -7.70 -20.12
N ASP A 131 4.74 -8.47 -20.27
CA ASP A 131 4.73 -9.67 -21.11
C ASP A 131 4.41 -10.95 -20.33
N GLY A 132 4.44 -10.87 -19.00
CA GLY A 132 4.17 -11.98 -18.09
C GLY A 132 4.87 -11.78 -16.75
N PHE A 133 4.79 -12.78 -15.88
CA PHE A 133 5.21 -12.70 -14.47
C PHE A 133 6.45 -13.54 -14.14
N GLY A 134 7.03 -14.20 -15.16
CA GLY A 134 8.20 -15.06 -14.98
C GLY A 134 7.91 -16.36 -14.23
N ARG A 135 8.98 -17.04 -13.80
CA ARG A 135 8.92 -18.34 -13.11
C ARG A 135 9.17 -18.24 -11.61
N GLU A 136 9.67 -17.10 -11.13
CA GLU A 136 9.96 -16.87 -9.72
C GLU A 136 8.66 -16.52 -8.99
N ALA A 137 8.33 -17.31 -7.96
CA ALA A 137 7.03 -17.19 -7.28
C ALA A 137 6.83 -15.82 -6.60
N ASP A 138 7.87 -15.24 -6.03
CA ASP A 138 7.81 -13.92 -5.38
C ASP A 138 7.60 -12.78 -6.39
N HIS A 139 8.32 -12.83 -7.51
CA HIS A 139 8.13 -11.85 -8.59
C HIS A 139 6.74 -11.98 -9.22
N ALA A 140 6.26 -13.21 -9.41
CA ALA A 140 4.91 -13.42 -9.92
C ALA A 140 3.84 -12.94 -8.95
N ALA A 141 4.01 -13.20 -7.65
CA ALA A 141 3.14 -12.67 -6.60
C ALA A 141 3.05 -11.14 -6.63
N GLU A 142 4.19 -10.47 -6.82
CA GLU A 142 4.22 -9.02 -6.96
C GLU A 142 3.44 -8.56 -8.19
N GLY A 143 3.63 -9.20 -9.35
CA GLY A 143 2.91 -8.89 -10.58
C GLY A 143 1.39 -9.00 -10.44
N TYR A 144 0.90 -10.10 -9.86
CA TYR A 144 -0.53 -10.27 -9.56
C TYR A 144 -1.05 -9.21 -8.59
N SER A 145 -0.34 -9.00 -7.48
CA SER A 145 -0.75 -8.05 -6.44
C SER A 145 -0.78 -6.62 -6.97
N LEU A 146 0.23 -6.23 -7.75
CA LEU A 146 0.34 -4.89 -8.33
C LEU A 146 -0.71 -4.66 -9.42
N GLY A 147 -0.98 -5.67 -10.25
CA GLY A 147 -2.05 -5.65 -11.24
C GLY A 147 -3.42 -5.46 -10.57
N TYR A 148 -3.71 -6.24 -9.54
CA TYR A 148 -4.92 -6.11 -8.73
C TYR A 148 -5.04 -4.70 -8.13
N ALA A 149 -4.00 -4.24 -7.42
CA ALA A 149 -4.00 -2.92 -6.78
C ALA A 149 -4.21 -1.77 -7.78
N MET A 150 -3.68 -1.89 -8.99
CA MET A 150 -3.91 -0.92 -10.05
C MET A 150 -5.36 -0.92 -10.54
N VAL A 151 -5.92 -2.08 -10.85
CA VAL A 151 -7.30 -2.20 -11.34
C VAL A 151 -8.31 -1.79 -10.27
N GLU A 152 -8.12 -2.25 -9.03
CA GLU A 152 -8.94 -1.85 -7.88
C GLU A 152 -8.90 -0.33 -7.68
N ARG A 153 -7.72 0.31 -7.76
CA ARG A 153 -7.59 1.77 -7.66
C ARG A 153 -8.35 2.48 -8.79
N LEU A 154 -8.27 1.99 -10.02
CA LEU A 154 -9.01 2.55 -11.14
C LEU A 154 -10.53 2.46 -10.89
N VAL A 155 -11.02 1.29 -10.47
CA VAL A 155 -12.44 1.08 -10.13
C VAL A 155 -12.88 1.99 -8.99
N ARG A 156 -12.07 2.09 -7.93
CA ARG A 156 -12.38 2.94 -6.77
C ARG A 156 -12.48 4.42 -7.11
N ILE A 157 -11.62 4.92 -8.01
CA ILE A 157 -11.55 6.36 -8.35
C ILE A 157 -12.53 6.73 -9.46
N TYR A 158 -12.68 5.89 -10.49
CA TYR A 158 -13.41 6.21 -11.71
C TYR A 158 -14.75 5.47 -11.83
N GLY A 159 -15.05 4.54 -10.91
CA GLY A 159 -16.29 3.77 -10.86
C GLY A 159 -16.15 2.36 -11.46
N GLU A 160 -17.14 1.52 -11.15
CA GLU A 160 -17.21 0.10 -11.57
C GLU A 160 -17.18 -0.09 -13.10
N ASP A 161 -17.67 0.88 -13.87
CA ASP A 161 -17.77 0.77 -15.32
C ASP A 161 -16.48 1.17 -16.06
N VAL A 162 -15.42 1.58 -15.34
CA VAL A 162 -14.17 2.04 -15.95
C VAL A 162 -13.48 0.94 -16.76
N VAL A 163 -13.52 -0.31 -16.28
CA VAL A 163 -12.89 -1.45 -16.97
C VAL A 163 -13.59 -1.72 -18.29
N ALA A 164 -14.93 -1.72 -18.30
CA ALA A 164 -15.73 -1.84 -19.52
C ALA A 164 -15.41 -0.72 -20.53
N LYS A 165 -15.30 0.53 -20.06
CA LYS A 165 -14.93 1.67 -20.90
C LYS A 165 -13.53 1.51 -21.50
N ILE A 166 -12.55 1.07 -20.70
CA ILE A 166 -11.18 0.82 -21.17
C ILE A 166 -11.19 -0.24 -22.28
N LEU A 167 -11.83 -1.39 -22.02
CA LEU A 167 -11.89 -2.50 -22.97
C LEU A 167 -12.64 -2.14 -24.25
N SER A 168 -13.70 -1.34 -24.15
CA SER A 168 -14.44 -0.81 -25.31
C SER A 168 -13.54 0.05 -26.22
N ARG A 169 -12.71 0.93 -25.64
CA ARG A 169 -11.73 1.72 -26.40
C ARG A 169 -10.66 0.86 -27.06
N ILE A 170 -10.18 -0.15 -26.34
CA ILE A 170 -9.17 -1.09 -26.85
C ILE A 170 -9.73 -1.95 -27.99
N ALA A 171 -10.99 -2.37 -27.90
CA ALA A 171 -11.69 -3.01 -29.01
C ALA A 171 -11.83 -2.08 -30.23
N GLY A 172 -11.92 -0.77 -30.01
CA GLY A 172 -11.88 0.27 -31.04
C GLY A 172 -10.49 0.57 -31.63
N GLY A 173 -9.43 -0.06 -31.11
CA GLY A 173 -8.06 0.05 -31.62
C GLY A 173 -7.10 0.86 -30.77
N ASP A 174 -7.54 1.45 -29.65
CA ASP A 174 -6.67 2.17 -28.73
C ASP A 174 -5.70 1.21 -28.02
N THR A 175 -4.50 1.69 -27.73
CA THR A 175 -3.64 1.06 -26.71
C THR A 175 -4.19 1.31 -25.30
N LEU A 176 -3.77 0.51 -24.31
CA LEU A 176 -4.18 0.71 -22.92
C LEU A 176 -3.85 2.14 -22.42
N ASP A 177 -2.68 2.67 -22.79
CA ASP A 177 -2.27 4.01 -22.39
C ASP A 177 -3.14 5.09 -23.01
N GLN A 178 -3.48 4.97 -24.30
CA GLN A 178 -4.42 5.87 -24.98
C GLN A 178 -5.83 5.79 -24.37
N ALA A 179 -6.29 4.59 -24.03
CA ALA A 179 -7.59 4.39 -23.40
C ALA A 179 -7.65 5.05 -22.01
N LEU A 180 -6.62 4.89 -21.19
CA LEU A 180 -6.51 5.54 -19.88
C LEU A 180 -6.41 7.06 -20.01
N LEU A 181 -5.56 7.57 -20.90
CA LEU A 181 -5.44 9.01 -21.16
C LEU A 181 -6.78 9.63 -21.56
N ALA A 182 -7.53 8.96 -22.44
CA ALA A 182 -8.82 9.46 -22.89
C ALA A 182 -9.91 9.43 -21.79
N LEU A 183 -9.86 8.46 -20.87
CA LEU A 183 -10.87 8.28 -19.83
C LEU A 183 -10.56 9.04 -18.53
N THR A 184 -9.29 9.16 -18.19
CA THR A 184 -8.85 9.70 -16.88
C THR A 184 -7.94 10.92 -17.00
N GLY A 185 -7.46 11.25 -18.21
CA GLY A 185 -6.46 12.30 -18.42
C GLY A 185 -5.04 11.92 -18.01
N LEU A 186 -4.79 10.65 -17.61
CA LEU A 186 -3.51 10.18 -17.07
C LEU A 186 -3.04 8.94 -17.83
N SER A 187 -1.73 8.83 -18.05
CA SER A 187 -1.10 7.65 -18.64
C SER A 187 -0.99 6.51 -17.63
N VAL A 188 -0.65 5.31 -18.11
CA VAL A 188 -0.30 4.16 -17.26
C VAL A 188 0.79 4.55 -16.27
N VAL A 189 1.83 5.26 -16.74
CA VAL A 189 2.96 5.69 -15.90
C VAL A 189 2.51 6.63 -14.78
N THR A 190 1.63 7.59 -15.08
CA THR A 190 1.14 8.52 -14.05
C THR A 190 0.21 7.84 -13.05
N HIS A 191 -0.63 6.89 -13.49
CA HIS A 191 -1.40 6.05 -12.57
C HIS A 191 -0.50 5.20 -11.69
N GLU A 192 0.58 4.63 -12.24
CA GLU A 192 1.55 3.86 -11.48
C GLU A 192 2.25 4.69 -10.41
N GLN A 193 2.67 5.91 -10.76
CA GLN A 193 3.27 6.84 -9.80
C GLN A 193 2.29 7.18 -8.67
N ALA A 194 1.03 7.44 -9.00
CA ALA A 194 0.00 7.72 -8.00
C ALA A 194 -0.27 6.51 -7.10
N LEU A 195 -0.34 5.30 -7.67
CA LEU A 195 -0.48 4.06 -6.90
C LEU A 195 0.71 3.85 -5.95
N ARG A 196 1.94 4.04 -6.44
CA ARG A 196 3.15 3.94 -5.60
C ARG A 196 3.11 4.90 -4.42
N ALA A 197 2.71 6.15 -4.65
CA ALA A 197 2.55 7.14 -3.59
C ALA A 197 1.47 6.72 -2.57
N ASP A 198 0.34 6.22 -3.04
CA ASP A 198 -0.74 5.71 -2.18
C ASP A 198 -0.27 4.50 -1.34
N LEU A 199 0.48 3.57 -1.94
CA LEU A 199 1.05 2.40 -1.26
C LEU A 199 2.12 2.78 -0.23
N ALA A 200 2.97 3.77 -0.52
CA ALA A 200 4.01 4.24 0.40
C ALA A 200 3.47 5.15 1.52
N SER A 201 2.17 5.42 1.55
CA SER A 201 1.55 6.29 2.55
C SER A 201 1.50 5.64 3.94
N ILE A 202 1.51 6.47 4.99
CA ILE A 202 1.41 6.01 6.39
C ILE A 202 0.16 5.14 6.63
N PRO A 203 -1.05 5.48 6.12
CA PRO A 203 -2.22 4.62 6.29
C PRO A 203 -2.03 3.22 5.70
N SER A 204 -1.44 3.10 4.51
CA SER A 204 -1.18 1.81 3.85
C SER A 204 -0.19 0.97 4.65
N LEU A 205 0.91 1.57 5.12
CA LEU A 205 1.90 0.90 5.97
C LEU A 205 1.32 0.48 7.33
N ALA A 206 0.49 1.33 7.94
CA ALA A 206 -0.16 1.03 9.22
C ALA A 206 -1.23 -0.05 9.08
N GLY A 207 -1.99 -0.05 7.99
CA GLY A 207 -2.98 -1.08 7.68
C GLY A 207 -2.36 -2.46 7.54
N GLU A 208 -1.17 -2.53 6.95
CA GLU A 208 -0.43 -3.79 6.78
C GLU A 208 0.21 -4.30 8.08
N ALA A 209 0.78 -3.41 8.90
CA ALA A 209 1.36 -3.81 10.20
C ALA A 209 0.30 -4.37 11.18
N GLY A 210 -0.98 -4.22 10.83
CA GLY A 210 -2.13 -4.73 11.55
C GLY A 210 -2.41 -3.96 12.85
N PRO A 211 -3.57 -4.22 13.49
CA PRO A 211 -3.92 -3.56 14.75
C PRO A 211 -2.90 -3.84 15.88
N GLY A 212 -2.17 -4.96 15.80
CA GLY A 212 -1.13 -5.35 16.75
C GLY A 212 0.02 -4.35 16.87
N PHE A 213 0.48 -3.77 15.76
CA PHE A 213 1.59 -2.82 15.77
C PHE A 213 1.23 -1.49 16.44
N LEU A 214 0.02 -0.98 16.20
CA LEU A 214 -0.47 0.20 16.89
C LEU A 214 -0.65 -0.05 18.38
N THR A 215 -1.20 -1.21 18.77
CA THR A 215 -1.29 -1.60 20.19
C THR A 215 0.09 -1.70 20.84
N PHE A 216 1.10 -2.20 20.12
CA PHE A 216 2.48 -2.27 20.59
C PHE A 216 3.09 -0.87 20.80
N ILE A 217 2.88 0.07 19.87
CA ILE A 217 3.31 1.48 20.03
C ILE A 217 2.67 2.10 21.27
N PHE A 218 1.36 1.91 21.47
CA PHE A 218 0.68 2.44 22.66
C PHE A 218 1.21 1.81 23.97
N LEU A 219 1.55 0.52 23.97
CA LEU A 219 2.19 -0.14 25.12
C LEU A 219 3.58 0.43 25.40
N VAL A 220 4.40 0.64 24.37
CA VAL A 220 5.74 1.22 24.52
C VAL A 220 5.65 2.67 25.00
N LEU A 221 4.78 3.49 24.42
CA LEU A 221 4.57 4.88 24.87
C LEU A 221 4.04 4.92 26.31
N GLY A 222 3.13 4.01 26.66
CA GLY A 222 2.63 3.82 28.02
C GLY A 222 3.74 3.47 29.01
N LEU A 223 4.62 2.54 28.65
CA LEU A 223 5.78 2.10 29.47
C LEU A 223 6.91 3.13 29.53
N CYS A 224 7.09 3.96 28.50
CA CYS A 224 8.10 5.01 28.46
C CYS A 224 7.63 6.31 29.13
N SER A 225 6.32 6.54 29.25
CA SER A 225 5.76 7.73 29.89
C SER A 225 6.21 7.98 31.35
N PRO A 226 6.32 6.97 32.24
CA PRO A 226 6.75 7.18 33.62
C PRO A 226 8.25 7.47 33.68
N LEU A 227 9.04 6.87 32.78
CA LEU A 227 10.47 7.12 32.67
C LEU A 227 10.74 8.55 32.18
N LEU A 228 10.02 9.01 31.15
CA LEU A 228 10.11 10.38 30.65
C LEU A 228 9.64 11.39 31.70
N PHE A 229 8.58 11.10 32.44
CA PHE A 229 8.10 11.93 33.54
C PHE A 229 9.12 11.97 34.69
N TRP A 230 9.72 10.83 35.05
CA TRP A 230 10.77 10.75 36.07
C TRP A 230 12.05 11.50 35.65
N LEU A 231 12.48 11.37 34.40
CA LEU A 231 13.63 12.11 33.87
C LEU A 231 13.37 13.63 33.87
N ARG A 232 12.16 14.06 33.49
CA ARG A 232 11.74 15.47 33.58
C ARG A 232 11.70 15.96 35.03
N ALA A 233 11.13 15.17 35.94
CA ALA A 233 11.10 15.49 37.37
C ALA A 233 12.51 15.59 37.97
N LYS A 234 13.43 14.69 37.58
CA LYS A 234 14.83 14.71 38.00
C LYS A 234 15.57 15.93 37.46
N LYS A 235 15.33 16.32 36.20
CA LYS A 235 15.87 17.54 35.61
C LYS A 235 15.34 18.79 36.32
N ARG A 236 14.04 18.82 36.64
CA ARG A 236 13.40 19.92 37.38
C ARG A 236 14.00 20.08 38.78
N LYS A 237 14.18 19.00 39.54
CA LYS A 237 14.84 19.05 40.86
C LYS A 237 16.29 19.50 40.81
N ARG A 238 17.03 19.16 39.74
CA ARG A 238 18.40 19.65 39.52
C ARG A 238 18.43 21.16 39.25
N PHE A 239 17.48 21.65 38.46
CA PHE A 239 17.33 23.07 38.18
C PHE A 239 16.93 23.86 39.43
N GLU A 240 15.96 23.36 40.21
CA GLU A 240 15.56 23.96 41.49
C GLU A 240 16.72 24.01 42.50
N LYS A 241 17.56 22.96 42.58
CA LYS A 241 18.76 22.98 43.43
C LYS A 241 19.84 23.95 42.94
N ALA A 242 20.03 24.07 41.62
CA ALA A 242 20.95 25.04 41.05
C ALA A 242 20.48 26.48 41.32
N TRP A 243 19.17 26.74 41.14
CA TRP A 243 18.54 28.03 41.48
C TRP A 243 18.60 28.35 42.98
N ALA A 244 18.33 27.38 43.85
CA ALA A 244 18.41 27.58 45.30
C ALA A 244 19.84 27.81 45.81
N ALA A 245 20.85 27.22 45.15
CA ALA A 245 22.26 27.49 45.46
C ALA A 245 22.70 28.89 44.97
N GLU A 246 22.09 29.37 43.89
CA GLU A 246 22.32 30.72 43.37
C GLU A 246 21.63 31.80 44.22
N ILE A 247 20.49 31.48 44.83
CA ILE A 247 19.77 32.27 45.85
C ILE A 247 20.21 31.81 47.26
N SER A 248 21.52 31.68 47.50
CA SER A 248 22.03 31.37 48.84
C SER A 248 21.79 32.56 49.79
N PRO A 249 21.40 32.35 51.07
CA PRO A 249 21.20 33.43 52.05
C PRO A 249 22.45 34.30 52.28
N GLU A 250 23.63 33.84 51.87
CA GLU A 250 24.86 34.66 51.91
C GLU A 250 24.80 35.85 50.94
N ARG A 251 24.22 35.67 49.74
CA ARG A 251 24.07 36.76 48.78
C ARG A 251 23.00 37.77 49.22
N GLY A 252 21.99 37.32 49.97
CA GLY A 252 21.01 38.18 50.63
C GLY A 252 21.64 39.03 51.73
N LYS A 253 22.52 38.44 52.54
CA LYS A 253 23.28 39.16 53.58
C LYS A 253 24.34 40.11 52.99
N GLU A 254 25.01 39.73 51.92
CA GLU A 254 25.93 40.63 51.19
C GLU A 254 25.17 41.82 50.59
N SER A 255 23.96 41.60 50.07
CA SER A 255 23.09 42.67 49.57
C SER A 255 22.60 43.60 50.69
N GLU A 256 22.14 43.05 51.81
CA GLU A 256 21.70 43.85 52.98
C GLU A 256 22.87 44.65 53.57
N MET A 257 24.05 44.04 53.73
CA MET A 257 25.24 44.76 54.20
C MET A 257 25.68 45.87 53.24
N ALA A 258 25.63 45.62 51.93
CA ALA A 258 25.98 46.64 50.93
C ALA A 258 24.97 47.80 50.89
N GLU A 259 23.68 47.53 51.13
CA GLU A 259 22.66 48.58 51.25
C GLU A 259 22.82 49.40 52.55
N GLU A 260 23.18 48.76 53.66
CA GLU A 260 23.44 49.43 54.94
C GLU A 260 24.71 50.31 54.85
N GLU A 261 25.81 49.80 54.28
CA GLU A 261 27.03 50.59 54.05
C GLU A 261 26.79 51.78 53.09
N LEU A 262 25.94 51.61 52.08
CA LEU A 262 25.59 52.68 51.15
C LEU A 262 24.72 53.75 51.83
N GLY A 263 23.79 53.34 52.70
CA GLY A 263 22.96 54.24 53.50
C GLY A 263 23.82 55.09 54.44
N ASP A 264 24.72 54.45 55.19
CA ASP A 264 25.66 55.12 56.09
C ASP A 264 26.58 56.09 55.34
N ALA A 265 27.06 55.72 54.16
CA ALA A 265 27.89 56.59 53.32
C ALA A 265 27.12 57.80 52.78
N LEU A 266 25.84 57.64 52.44
CA LEU A 266 24.97 58.72 51.95
C LEU A 266 24.64 59.70 53.08
N ASP A 267 24.32 59.21 54.27
CA ASP A 267 24.04 60.04 55.45
C ASP A 267 25.30 60.83 55.86
N ALA A 268 26.47 60.19 55.84
CA ALA A 268 27.75 60.85 56.11
C ALA A 268 28.11 61.91 55.05
N TRP A 269 27.65 61.75 53.81
CA TRP A 269 27.83 62.75 52.75
C TRP A 269 26.88 63.94 52.94
N ILE A 270 25.61 63.69 53.26
CA ILE A 270 24.61 64.75 53.55
C ILE A 270 25.06 65.61 54.73
N GLN A 271 25.53 65.00 55.81
CA GLN A 271 26.05 65.74 56.98
C GLN A 271 27.27 66.61 56.63
N ARG A 272 28.12 66.14 55.72
CA ARG A 272 29.30 66.90 55.28
C ARG A 272 28.92 68.10 54.41
N GLU A 273 27.91 67.96 53.54
CA GLU A 273 27.36 69.10 52.79
C GLU A 273 26.65 70.13 53.69
N GLU A 274 25.95 69.68 54.74
CA GLU A 274 25.31 70.60 55.71
C GLU A 274 26.32 71.38 56.57
N ASP A 275 27.48 70.78 56.89
CA ASP A 275 28.55 71.41 57.65
C ASP A 275 29.44 72.34 56.81
N GLU A 276 29.67 72.03 55.52
CA GLU A 276 30.41 72.90 54.58
C GLU A 276 29.56 74.06 54.01
N GLY A 277 28.24 74.01 54.20
CA GLY A 277 27.29 75.05 53.79
C GLY A 277 27.04 76.18 54.79
N ARG A 278 27.83 76.30 55.88
CA ARG A 278 27.74 77.38 56.89
C ARG A 278 28.90 78.36 56.90
#